data_AF-A0A086L0D9-F1
#
_entry.id   AF-A0A086L0D9-F1
#
_cell.length_a   1.000
_cell.length_b   1.000
_cell.length_c   1.000
_cell.angle_alpha   90.00
_cell.angle_beta   90.00
_cell.angle_gamma   90.00
#
_symmetry.space_group_name_H-M   'P 1'
#
loop_
_entity.id
_entity.type
_entity.pdbx_description
1 polymer ?
#
loop_
_entity_poly.entity_id
_entity_poly.type
_entity_poly.pdbx_seq_one_letter_code
_entity_poly.pdbx_strand_id
1 'polypeptide(L)' 'RTVQVERREGEAFAFQKGMLFVETSAKTRQGVDHAFEELVQKILDTPSLLVNTSPIGAAPRQLSHAREGDALNAAAGCSC' A
#
# COMPACT_ATOMS: atom_id res chain seq x y z
N ARG A 1 5.13 -19.06 -20.54
CA ARG A 1 5.69 -20.21 -19.79
C ARG A 1 5.28 -20.03 -18.33
N THR A 2 4.48 -20.93 -17.77
CA THR A 2 4.17 -20.94 -16.34
C THR A 2 5.21 -21.82 -15.65
N VAL A 3 5.95 -21.23 -14.72
CA VAL A 3 6.87 -21.97 -13.84
C VAL A 3 6.15 -22.08 -12.50
N GLN A 4 6.01 -23.31 -12.01
CA GLN A 4 5.47 -23.56 -10.68
C GLN A 4 6.63 -23.57 -9.67
N VAL A 5 6.40 -22.94 -8.52
CA VAL A 5 7.32 -22.91 -7.40
C VAL A 5 6.63 -23.59 -6.24
N GLU A 6 7.35 -24.44 -5.51
CA GLU A 6 6.81 -25.11 -4.33
C GLU A 6 6.65 -24.12 -3.19
N ARG A 7 5.58 -24.27 -2.39
CA ARG A 7 5.32 -23.43 -1.23
C ARG A 7 6.53 -23.28 -0.32
N ARG A 8 7.17 -24.42 -0.02
CA ARG A 8 8.32 -24.51 0.89
C ARG A 8 9.52 -23.71 0.38
N GLU A 9 9.69 -23.63 -0.93
CA GLU A 9 10.76 -22.84 -1.54
C GLU A 9 10.52 -21.35 -1.32
N GLY A 10 9.29 -20.88 -1.52
CA GLY A 10 8.88 -19.51 -1.24
C GLY A 10 9.02 -19.14 0.24
N GLU A 11 8.60 -20.02 1.14
CA GLU A 11 8.76 -19.85 2.59
C GLU A 11 10.23 -19.75 2.98
N ALA A 12 11.07 -20.67 2.48
CA ALA A 12 12.49 -20.69 2.79
C ALA A 12 13.20 -19.43 2.28
N PHE A 13 12.83 -18.93 1.10
CA PHE A 13 13.37 -17.69 0.54
C PHE A 13 13.01 -16.49 1.41
N ALA A 14 11.74 -16.35 1.79
CA ALA A 14 11.29 -15.24 2.63
C ALA A 14 11.96 -15.28 4.01
N PHE A 15 12.02 -16.45 4.63
CA PHE A 15 12.68 -16.64 5.93
C PHE A 15 14.15 -16.21 5.91
N GLN A 16 14.92 -16.63 4.91
CA GLN A 16 16.34 -16.26 4.76
C GLN A 16 16.57 -14.75 4.59
N LYS A 17 15.56 -14.02 4.14
CA LYS A 17 15.61 -12.58 3.89
C LYS A 17 14.90 -11.76 4.96
N GLY A 18 14.35 -12.39 6.00
CA GLY A 18 13.57 -11.70 7.03
C GLY A 18 12.27 -11.10 6.49
N MET A 19 11.65 -11.74 5.50
CA MET A 19 10.41 -11.29 4.88
C MET A 19 9.21 -12.09 5.40
N LEU A 20 8.04 -11.46 5.40
CA LEU A 20 6.77 -12.16 5.54
C LEU A 20 6.51 -13.04 4.30
N PHE A 21 5.88 -14.19 4.49
CA PHE A 21 5.38 -15.04 3.41
C PHE A 21 3.91 -15.39 3.62
N VAL A 22 3.10 -15.20 2.57
CA VAL A 22 1.69 -15.62 2.53
C VAL A 22 1.37 -16.10 1.11
N GLU A 23 0.90 -17.34 0.97
CA GLU A 23 0.31 -17.79 -0.31
C GLU A 23 -1.10 -17.21 -0.46
N THR A 24 -1.36 -16.63 -1.63
CA THR A 24 -2.64 -15.98 -1.91
C THR A 24 -3.15 -16.35 -3.30
N SER A 25 -4.47 -16.30 -3.46
CA SER A 25 -5.13 -16.35 -4.76
C SER A 25 -6.00 -15.13 -4.90
N ALA A 26 -5.55 -14.17 -5.71
CA ALA A 26 -6.33 -12.96 -6.01
C ALA A 26 -7.70 -13.31 -6.63
N LYS A 27 -7.76 -14.36 -7.47
CA LYS A 27 -8.98 -14.79 -8.16
C LYS A 27 -10.06 -15.30 -7.19
N THR A 28 -9.64 -16.03 -6.16
CA THR A 28 -10.56 -16.63 -5.16
C THR A 28 -10.55 -15.88 -3.84
N ARG A 29 -9.83 -14.76 -3.76
CA ARG A 29 -9.62 -13.94 -2.56
C ARG A 29 -8.94 -14.68 -1.38
N GLN A 30 -8.40 -15.88 -1.60
CA GLN A 30 -7.76 -16.62 -0.50
C GLN A 30 -6.47 -15.92 -0.07
N GLY A 31 -6.32 -15.69 1.24
CA GLY A 31 -5.11 -15.15 1.87
C GLY A 31 -4.83 -13.67 1.61
N VAL A 32 -5.63 -12.98 0.78
CA VAL A 32 -5.39 -11.58 0.43
C VAL A 32 -5.54 -10.68 1.64
N ASP A 33 -6.67 -10.77 2.36
CA ASP A 33 -6.94 -9.92 3.53
C ASP A 33 -5.88 -10.20 4.63
N HIS A 34 -5.60 -11.47 4.91
CA HIS A 34 -4.54 -11.90 5.84
C HIS A 34 -3.15 -11.34 5.47
N ALA A 35 -2.78 -11.28 4.19
CA ALA A 35 -1.49 -10.72 3.78
C ALA A 35 -1.36 -9.24 4.15
N PHE A 36 -2.45 -8.46 4.02
CA PHE A 36 -2.46 -7.05 4.42
C PHE A 36 -2.50 -6.89 5.94
N GLU A 37 -3.32 -7.67 6.64
CA GLU A 37 -3.41 -7.63 8.10
C GLU A 37 -2.04 -7.89 8.74
N GLU A 38 -1.38 -8.97 8.31
CA GLU A 38 -0.07 -9.33 8.80
C GLU A 38 0.96 -8.24 8.49
N LEU A 39 0.97 -7.69 7.27
CA LEU A 39 1.90 -6.61 6.90
C LEU A 39 1.70 -5.37 7.77
N VAL A 40 0.46 -4.89 7.89
CA VAL A 40 0.13 -3.68 8.65
C VAL A 40 0.50 -3.86 10.11
N GLN A 41 0.21 -5.02 10.71
CA GLN A 41 0.56 -5.28 12.09
C GLN A 41 2.07 -5.17 12.34
N LYS A 42 2.94 -5.75 11.48
CA LYS A 42 4.40 -5.64 11.65
C LYS A 42 4.91 -4.19 11.50
N ILE A 43 4.28 -3.40 10.64
CA ILE A 43 4.61 -1.97 10.49
C ILE A 43 4.26 -1.22 11.79
N LEU A 44 3.07 -1.46 12.34
CA LEU A 44 2.63 -0.85 13.60
C LEU A 44 3.49 -1.27 14.79
N ASP A 45 3.95 -2.53 14.82
CA ASP A 45 4.85 -3.06 15.84
C ASP A 45 6.28 -2.48 15.74
N THR A 46 6.58 -1.71 14.69
CA THR A 46 7.88 -1.02 14.49
C THR A 46 7.67 0.50 14.42
N PRO A 47 7.54 1.21 15.57
CA PRO A 47 7.14 2.61 15.61
C PRO A 47 8.04 3.58 14.82
N SER A 48 9.32 3.25 14.63
CA SER A 48 10.25 4.05 13.84
C SER A 48 9.84 4.19 12.37
N LEU A 49 9.05 3.25 11.84
CA LEU A 49 8.52 3.31 10.47
C LEU A 49 7.41 4.36 10.29
N LEU A 50 6.79 4.83 11.38
CA LEU A 50 5.65 5.76 11.35
C LEU A 50 6.04 7.23 11.53
N VAL A 51 7.31 7.52 11.79
CA VAL A 51 7.77 8.87 12.20
C VAL A 51 7.46 9.96 11.17
N ASN A 52 7.43 9.61 9.88
CA ASN A 52 7.19 10.56 8.78
C ASN A 52 5.85 10.33 8.05
N THR A 53 4.95 9.52 8.60
CA THR A 53 3.63 9.30 7.99
C THR A 53 2.67 10.39 8.43
N SER A 54 2.16 11.19 7.48
CA SER A 54 1.06 12.12 7.76
C SER A 54 -0.23 11.34 7.99
N PRO A 55 -0.95 11.55 9.11
CA PRO A 55 -2.22 10.88 9.32
C PRO A 55 -3.23 11.30 8.25
N ILE A 56 -3.83 10.31 7.58
CA ILE A 56 -4.95 10.50 6.66
C ILE A 56 -6.09 11.15 7.46
N GLY A 57 -6.31 12.44 7.26
CA GLY A 57 -7.33 13.23 7.95
C GLY A 57 -6.85 14.54 8.59
N ALA A 58 -5.54 14.78 8.69
CA ALA A 58 -5.02 16.06 9.15
C ALA A 58 -5.02 17.09 8.01
N ALA A 59 -6.18 17.63 7.67
CA ALA A 59 -6.26 18.90 6.98
C ALA A 59 -6.52 20.01 8.02
N PRO A 60 -5.89 21.17 7.86
CA PRO A 60 -6.69 22.19 7.21
C PRO A 60 -5.99 22.63 5.93
N ARG A 61 -6.51 22.19 4.79
CA ARG A 61 -6.35 22.97 3.57
C ARG A 61 -7.20 24.20 3.76
N GLN A 62 -6.57 25.27 4.24
CA GLN A 62 -7.17 26.59 4.22
C GLN A 62 -7.28 27.00 2.74
N LEU A 63 -8.40 26.67 2.11
CA LEU A 63 -8.75 27.20 0.80
C LEU A 63 -8.97 28.70 0.99
N SER A 64 -7.94 29.50 0.67
CA SER A 64 -8.13 30.92 0.41
C SER A 64 -9.11 31.06 -0.75
N HIS A 65 -10.34 31.50 -0.46
CA HIS A 65 -11.26 32.02 -1.47
C HIS A 65 -10.62 33.23 -2.13
N ALA A 66 -9.86 33.01 -3.19
CA ALA A 66 -9.70 34.01 -4.25
C ALA A 66 -11.00 33.96 -5.06
N ARG A 67 -11.78 35.04 -4.95
CA ARG A 67 -13.01 35.21 -5.72
C ARG A 67 -12.66 35.46 -7.19
N GLU A 68 -13.47 34.83 -8.04
CA GLU A 68 -13.86 35.19 -9.41
C GLU A 68 -12.80 35.71 -10.41
N GLY A 69 -12.65 34.95 -11.51
CA GLY A 69 -12.15 35.49 -12.77
C GLY A 69 -11.55 34.45 -13.71
N ASP A 70 -12.33 34.13 -14.75
CA ASP A 70 -11.88 33.66 -16.07
C ASP A 70 -11.70 32.15 -16.35
N ALA A 71 -12.24 31.81 -17.52
CA ALA A 71 -12.58 30.48 -17.99
C ALA A 71 -11.41 29.76 -18.70
N LEU A 72 -11.66 28.48 -18.96
CA LEU A 72 -11.04 27.62 -19.97
C LEU A 72 -9.63 27.09 -19.66
N ASN A 73 -9.55 25.87 -19.10
CA ASN A 73 -8.96 24.74 -19.82
C ASN A 73 -9.22 23.43 -19.06
N ALA A 74 -10.09 22.58 -19.60
CA ALA A 74 -10.20 21.19 -19.17
C ALA A 74 -9.15 20.38 -19.93
N ALA A 75 -8.08 19.93 -19.27
CA ALA A 75 -7.32 18.77 -19.70
C ALA A 75 -6.35 18.29 -18.63
N ALA A 76 -6.48 16.99 -18.34
CA ALA A 76 -5.40 16.04 -18.13
C ALA A 76 -4.47 16.20 -16.92
N GLY A 77 -4.47 15.15 -16.10
CA GLY A 77 -3.30 14.85 -15.29
C GLY A 77 -3.54 13.75 -14.27
N CYS A 78 -3.69 12.50 -14.72
CA CYS A 78 -3.38 11.35 -13.87
C CYS A 78 -1.92 11.49 -13.41
N SER A 79 -1.69 11.69 -12.12
CA SER A 79 -0.37 11.46 -11.54
C SER A 79 -0.30 9.98 -11.17
N CYS A 80 0.62 9.28 -11.82
CA CYS A 80 1.27 8.12 -11.23
C CYS A 80 1.79 8.43 -9.82
#